data_AF-A0A7X1KAZ1-F1
#
_entry.id   AF-A0A7X1KAZ1-F1
#
_cell.length_a   1.000
_cell.length_b   1.000
_cell.length_c   1.000
_cell.angle_alpha   90.00
_cell.angle_beta   90.00
_cell.angle_gamma   90.00
#
_symmetry.space_group_name_H-M   'P 1'
#
loop_
_entity.id
_entity.type
_entity.pdbx_description
1 polymer ?
#
loop_
_entity_poly.entity_id
_entity_poly.type
_entity_poly.pdbx_seq_one_letter_code
_entity_poly.pdbx_strand_id
1 'polypeptide(L)'
;MDGPLEWFGAMGAIVAAGLIAADLGRRFTGWAFVLFLAVSLAWIASGLRHDAWSLVAQNALLLAVNGWGVWQYLLSPRKKREIDRQEHIAEQARDELDRADPA
;
A
#
# COMPACT_ATOMS: atom_id res chain seq x y z
N MET A 1 -1.51 -24.69 11.46
CA MET A 1 -1.18 -23.44 10.75
C MET A 1 -1.61 -22.33 11.68
N ASP A 2 -0.86 -22.12 12.78
CA ASP A 2 -1.23 -21.21 13.89
C ASP A 2 0.04 -20.75 14.63
N GLY A 3 1.17 -20.67 13.94
CA GLY A 3 2.43 -20.23 14.52
C GLY A 3 2.49 -18.70 14.71
N PRO A 4 3.47 -18.21 15.47
CA PRO A 4 3.69 -16.77 15.66
C PRO A 4 3.92 -16.00 14.33
N LEU A 5 4.41 -16.68 13.29
CA LEU A 5 4.63 -16.07 11.96
C LEU A 5 3.31 -15.77 11.24
N GLU A 6 2.34 -16.67 11.30
CA GLU A 6 1.03 -16.46 10.66
C GLU A 6 0.26 -15.31 11.33
N TRP A 7 0.28 -15.25 12.67
CA TRP A 7 -0.33 -14.15 13.43
C TRP A 7 0.33 -12.80 13.13
N PHE A 8 1.66 -12.77 13.06
CA PHE A 8 2.38 -11.59 12.62
C PHE A 8 1.99 -11.17 11.20
N GLY A 9 1.92 -12.12 10.26
CA GLY A 9 1.50 -11.88 8.89
C GLY A 9 0.08 -11.32 8.80
N ALA A 10 -0.87 -11.89 9.54
CA ALA A 10 -2.26 -11.46 9.54
C ALA A 10 -2.42 -10.05 10.13
N MET A 11 -1.86 -9.79 11.32
CA MET A 11 -1.94 -8.49 11.97
C MET A 11 -1.22 -7.41 11.14
N GLY A 12 -0.06 -7.73 10.59
CA GLY A 12 0.68 -6.83 9.70
C GLY A 12 -0.11 -6.46 8.45
N ALA A 13 -0.82 -7.42 7.84
CA ALA A 13 -1.67 -7.15 6.68
C ALA A 13 -2.82 -6.19 7.01
N ILE A 14 -3.47 -6.38 8.17
CA ILE A 14 -4.58 -5.53 8.62
C ILE A 14 -4.09 -4.09 8.83
N VAL A 15 -2.96 -3.92 9.51
CA VAL A 15 -2.38 -2.59 9.75
C VAL A 15 -1.98 -1.91 8.44
N ALA A 16 -1.34 -2.65 7.53
CA ALA A 16 -0.96 -2.13 6.22
C ALA A 16 -2.19 -1.69 5.40
N ALA A 17 -3.24 -2.51 5.37
CA ALA A 17 -4.49 -2.17 4.71
C ALA A 17 -5.12 -0.91 5.31
N GLY A 18 -5.13 -0.80 6.65
CA GLY A 18 -5.61 0.39 7.35
C GLY A 18 -4.84 1.65 7.00
N LEU A 19 -3.50 1.57 6.88
CA LEU A 19 -2.66 2.70 6.49
C LEU A 19 -2.94 3.19 5.06
N ILE A 20 -3.20 2.26 4.12
CA ILE A 20 -3.59 2.64 2.75
C ILE A 20 -4.98 3.28 2.76
N ALA A 21 -5.94 2.66 3.46
CA ALA A 21 -7.33 3.12 3.48
C ALA A 21 -7.50 4.49 4.14
N ALA A 22 -6.67 4.81 5.14
CA ALA A 22 -6.75 6.07 5.84
C ALA A 22 -6.15 7.26 5.06
N ASP A 23 -5.44 6.99 3.96
CA ASP A 23 -4.89 7.98 3.01
C ASP A 23 -4.30 9.24 3.64
N LEU A 24 -3.51 9.11 4.71
CA LEU A 24 -2.84 10.22 5.41
C LEU A 24 -1.67 10.83 4.61
N GLY A 25 -1.67 10.62 3.30
CA GLY A 25 -0.69 11.15 2.37
C GLY A 25 0.37 10.14 1.95
N ARG A 26 1.08 10.53 0.88
CA ARG A 26 1.97 9.70 0.05
C ARG A 26 3.00 8.88 0.82
N ARG A 27 3.53 9.41 1.94
CA ARG A 27 4.55 8.74 2.74
C ARG A 27 3.99 7.57 3.55
N PHE A 28 2.79 7.72 4.12
CA PHE A 28 2.14 6.65 4.90
C PHE A 28 1.72 5.49 4.01
N THR A 29 1.15 5.78 2.84
CA THR A 29 0.83 4.77 1.82
C THR A 29 2.08 3.99 1.40
N GLY A 30 3.20 4.69 1.21
CA GLY A 30 4.48 4.07 0.92
C GLY A 30 5.00 3.14 2.03
N TRP A 31 4.87 3.53 3.30
CA TRP A 31 5.22 2.67 4.44
C TRP A 31 4.28 1.46 4.59
N ALA A 32 3.01 1.59 4.21
CA ALA A 32 2.10 0.47 4.16
C ALA A 32 2.57 -0.62 3.17
N PHE A 33 3.06 -0.22 1.99
CA PHE A 33 3.66 -1.15 1.03
C PHE A 33 4.92 -1.85 1.59
N VAL A 34 5.74 -1.13 2.37
CA VAL A 34 6.90 -1.74 3.05
C VAL A 34 6.45 -2.79 4.08
N LEU A 35 5.39 -2.51 4.84
CA LEU A 35 4.83 -3.47 5.79
C LEU A 35 4.27 -4.71 5.06
N PHE A 36 3.57 -4.52 3.95
CA PHE A 36 3.09 -5.62 3.12
C PHE A 36 4.22 -6.48 2.54
N LEU A 37 5.38 -5.91 2.22
CA LEU A 37 6.56 -6.70 1.83
C LEU A 37 7.01 -7.62 2.97
N ALA A 38 7.12 -7.11 4.20
CA ALA A 38 7.52 -7.90 5.36
C ALA A 38 6.52 -9.04 5.64
N VAL A 39 5.22 -8.74 5.54
CA VAL A 39 4.14 -9.72 5.68
C VAL A 39 4.21 -10.80 4.61
N SER A 40 4.44 -10.41 3.34
CA SER A 40 4.54 -11.35 2.22
C SER A 40 5.71 -12.32 2.41
N LEU A 41 6.85 -11.84 2.91
CA LEU A 41 8.00 -12.69 3.25
C LEU A 41 7.67 -13.68 4.38
N ALA A 42 6.94 -13.24 5.41
CA ALA A 42 6.50 -14.13 6.48
C ALA A 42 5.58 -15.25 5.96
N TRP A 43 4.64 -14.93 5.07
CA TRP A 43 3.74 -15.91 4.45
C TRP A 43 4.46 -16.84 3.47
N ILE A 44 5.43 -16.35 2.70
CA ILE A 44 6.30 -17.20 1.87
C ILE A 44 7.06 -18.20 2.75
N ALA A 45 7.70 -17.72 3.82
CA ALA A 45 8.44 -18.58 4.73
C ALA A 45 7.55 -19.62 5.41
N SER A 46 6.32 -19.25 5.80
CA SER A 46 5.32 -20.18 6.34
C SER A 46 4.88 -21.20 5.29
N GLY A 47 4.57 -20.75 4.07
CA GLY A 47 4.14 -21.62 2.97
C GLY A 47 5.19 -22.66 2.58
N LEU A 48 6.48 -22.28 2.58
CA LEU A 48 7.58 -23.22 2.32
C LEU A 48 7.73 -24.28 3.42
N ARG A 49 7.40 -23.98 4.69
CA ARG A 49 7.46 -24.97 5.79
C ARG A 49 6.30 -25.96 5.78
N HIS A 50 5.20 -25.61 5.11
CA HIS A 50 3.97 -26.39 5.09
C HIS A 50 3.65 -26.94 3.69
N ASP A 51 4.62 -26.92 2.76
CA ASP A 51 4.47 -27.34 1.35
C ASP A 51 3.26 -26.69 0.63
N ALA A 52 2.86 -25.51 1.08
CA ALA A 52 1.71 -24.77 0.57
C ALA A 52 2.13 -23.88 -0.62
N TRP A 53 2.41 -24.50 -1.77
CA TRP A 53 2.91 -23.82 -2.97
C TRP A 53 1.99 -22.69 -3.48
N SER A 54 0.67 -22.83 -3.32
CA SER A 54 -0.29 -21.78 -3.68
C SER A 54 -0.11 -20.52 -2.83
N LEU A 55 0.13 -20.67 -1.51
CA LEU A 55 0.38 -19.56 -0.60
C LEU A 55 1.70 -18.85 -0.92
N VAL A 56 2.74 -19.63 -1.25
CA VAL A 56 4.05 -19.11 -1.67
C VAL A 56 3.93 -18.31 -2.96
N ALA A 57 3.28 -18.86 -3.99
CA ALA A 57 3.12 -18.20 -5.28
C ALA A 57 2.33 -16.89 -5.17
N GLN A 58 1.20 -16.91 -4.43
CA GLN A 58 0.40 -15.71 -4.20
C GLN A 58 1.20 -14.62 -3.50
N ASN A 59 1.92 -14.95 -2.42
CA ASN A 59 2.68 -13.98 -1.66
C ASN A 59 3.95 -13.52 -2.41
N ALA A 60 4.52 -14.32 -3.30
CA ALA A 60 5.60 -13.89 -4.18
C ALA A 60 5.13 -12.82 -5.18
N LEU A 61 3.93 -12.99 -5.74
CA LEU A 61 3.33 -11.98 -6.62
C LEU A 61 3.00 -10.70 -5.86
N LEU A 62 2.43 -10.83 -4.65
CA LEU A 62 2.19 -9.70 -3.76
C LEU A 62 3.50 -8.98 -3.40
N LEU A 63 4.59 -9.71 -3.13
CA LEU A 63 5.90 -9.12 -2.88
C LEU A 63 6.34 -8.22 -4.05
N ALA A 64 6.19 -8.69 -5.29
CA ALA A 64 6.55 -7.92 -6.47
C ALA A 64 5.70 -6.65 -6.63
N VAL A 65 4.38 -6.76 -6.49
CA VAL A 65 3.45 -5.62 -6.61
C VAL A 65 3.67 -4.60 -5.48
N ASN A 66 3.85 -5.06 -4.24
CA ASN A 66 4.12 -4.18 -3.11
C ASN A 66 5.49 -3.49 -3.27
N GLY A 67 6.51 -4.19 -3.78
CA GLY A 67 7.81 -3.60 -4.12
C GLY A 67 7.69 -2.48 -5.16
N TRP A 68 6.86 -2.68 -6.18
CA TRP A 68 6.53 -1.62 -7.14
C TRP A 68 5.81 -0.44 -6.49
N GLY A 69 4.87 -0.72 -5.58
CA GLY A 69 4.19 0.30 -4.76
C GLY A 69 5.15 1.15 -3.95
N VAL A 70 6.13 0.54 -3.27
CA VAL A 70 7.19 1.26 -2.54
C VAL A 70 7.97 2.17 -3.47
N TRP A 71 8.44 1.65 -4.62
CA TRP A 71 9.17 2.47 -5.58
C TRP A 71 8.34 3.66 -6.09
N GLN A 72 7.07 3.43 -6.38
CA GLN A 72 6.17 4.44 -6.90
C GLN A 72 5.83 5.54 -5.88
N TYR A 73 5.58 5.19 -4.62
CA TYR A 73 5.14 6.14 -3.59
C TYR A 73 6.29 6.77 -2.81
N LEU A 74 7.33 6.00 -2.45
CA LEU A 74 8.47 6.50 -1.68
C LEU A 74 9.55 7.13 -2.55
N LEU A 75 9.90 6.50 -3.68
CA LEU A 75 11.10 6.85 -4.45
C LEU A 75 10.83 7.65 -5.72
N SER A 76 9.66 7.52 -6.36
CA SER A 76 9.40 8.17 -7.65
C SER A 76 9.21 9.70 -7.51
N PRO A 77 10.08 10.53 -8.11
CA PRO A 77 9.93 11.98 -8.12
C PRO A 77 8.84 12.45 -9.08
N ARG A 78 8.57 11.67 -10.14
CA ARG A 78 7.52 11.95 -11.12
C ARG A 78 6.14 11.85 -10.47
N LYS A 79 5.90 10.76 -9.73
CA LYS A 79 4.63 10.55 -9.02
C LYS A 79 4.37 11.64 -7.98
N LYS A 80 5.42 12.18 -7.35
CA LYS A 80 5.31 13.35 -6.47
C LYS A 80 4.65 14.53 -7.20
N ARG A 81 5.21 14.90 -8.35
CA ARG A 81 4.75 16.04 -9.14
C ARG A 81 3.35 15.84 -9.71
N GLU A 82 3.00 14.60 -10.05
CA GLU A 82 1.65 14.24 -10.49
C GLU A 82 0.61 14.51 -9.39
N ILE A 83 0.87 14.03 -8.17
CA ILE A 83 -0.01 14.21 -7.02
C ILE A 83 -0.15 15.70 -6.66
N ASP A 84 0.98 16.42 -6.56
CA ASP A 84 0.98 17.87 -6.29
C ASP A 84 0.17 18.64 -7.36
N ARG A 85 0.23 18.22 -8.63
CA ARG A 85 -0.52 18.85 -9.72
C ARG A 85 -2.02 18.51 -9.64
N GLN A 86 -2.37 17.29 -9.25
CA GLN A 86 -3.77 16.88 -9.07
C GLN A 86 -4.45 17.62 -7.93
N GLU A 87 -3.75 17.83 -6.80
CA GLU A 87 -4.27 18.65 -5.69
C GLU A 87 -4.60 20.06 -6.16
N HIS A 88 -3.68 20.70 -6.91
CA HIS A 88 -3.89 22.06 -7.40
C HIS A 88 -5.08 22.17 -8.37
N ILE A 89 -5.25 21.18 -9.26
CA ILE A 89 -6.39 21.13 -10.18
C ILE A 89 -7.70 20.87 -9.41
N ALA A 90 -7.67 20.00 -8.40
CA ALA A 90 -8.84 19.69 -7.58
C ALA A 90 -9.28 20.89 -6.72
N GLU A 91 -8.33 21.64 -6.16
CA GLU A 91 -8.61 22.91 -5.46
C GLU A 91 -9.19 23.94 -6.43
N GLN A 92 -8.59 24.12 -7.61
CA GLN A 92 -9.13 25.03 -8.63
C GLN A 92 -10.56 24.66 -9.04
N ALA A 93 -10.82 23.37 -9.26
CA ALA A 93 -12.17 22.89 -9.61
C ALA A 93 -13.17 23.10 -8.46
N ARG A 94 -12.78 22.89 -7.20
CA ARG A 94 -13.63 23.17 -6.04
C ARG A 94 -13.94 24.67 -5.93
N ASP A 95 -12.93 25.52 -6.02
CA ASP A 95 -13.09 26.98 -5.97
C ASP A 95 -13.93 27.54 -7.14
N GLU A 96 -13.88 26.89 -8.30
CA GLU A 96 -14.75 27.21 -9.44
C GLU A 96 -16.20 26.79 -9.20
N LEU A 97 -16.44 25.61 -8.61
CA LEU A 97 -17.79 25.15 -8.24
C LEU A 97 -18.41 26.05 -7.18
N ASP A 98 -17.66 26.38 -6.12
CA ASP A 98 -18.12 27.27 -5.04
C ASP A 98 -18.43 28.68 -5.55
N ARG A 99 -17.72 29.15 -6.59
CA ARG A 99 -18.02 30.43 -7.27
C ARG A 99 -19.19 30.34 -8.25
N ALA A 100 -19.44 29.16 -8.83
CA ALA A 100 -20.51 28.95 -9.80
C ALA A 100 -21.87 28.67 -9.16
N ASP A 101 -21.89 28.13 -7.93
CA ASP A 101 -23.10 27.89 -7.12
C ASP A 101 -22.98 28.55 -5.74
N PRO A 102 -22.98 29.91 -5.67
CA PRO A 102 -23.02 30.61 -4.40
C PRO A 102 -24.42 30.43 -3.81
N ALA A 103 -24.58 29.42 -2.97
CA ALA A 103 -25.80 29.16 -2.20
C ALA A 103 -26.31 30.40 -1.44
#